data_AF-A0A3P6PIN2-F1
#
_entry.id   AF-A0A3P6PIN2-F1
#
_cell.length_a   1.000
_cell.length_b   1.000
_cell.length_c   1.000
_cell.angle_alpha   90.00
_cell.angle_beta   90.00
_cell.angle_gamma   90.00
#
_symmetry.space_group_name_H-M   'P 1'
#
loop_
_entity.id
_entity.type
_entity.pdbx_description
1 polymer ?
#
loop_
_entity_poly.entity_id
_entity_poly.type
_entity_poly.pdbx_seq_one_letter_code
_entity_poly.pdbx_strand_id
1 'polypeptide(L)'
;MNNQRLAIMLTDHERRKQISVRGIAQVENVANIKKAFNRHLHFSLIKDRNVATPRDYYFALAHTVRDHLVSRWIRTQQYYYEKDPKRVYYLSLEFYMGRTLSNTMMNIGVQAAIDEALYQLGLDIEELQEIEEDAGLGNGGLGRLAACFMDSLATLGIAAYGYGLRYEYGIFKQLIRDGWQVEEPDDWLRFGNPWEKARPEYMLPVNMYGNVEKDAQGNSRWVNTHLVFAMPYDTPVPGFRNNVVNTLRLWSAKAENHFRLKFFNDGDYVQAVMDRNLSENITRVLYPNDNIFEGKELRLKQQYFLVAATLQDIIRRFKSSKYGCRDTIRANFDTFPDKVAIQLNDTHPSIGIPELIRLLVDVEGITFEKAFQICVKTFAYTNHTLLPEALERWPVSLIENM
;
A
#
# COMPACT_ATOMS: atom_id res chain seq x y z
N MET A 1 7.70 1.17 62.10
CA MET A 1 8.32 1.39 60.77
C MET A 1 7.26 1.16 59.72
N ASN A 2 6.52 2.21 59.36
CA ASN A 2 5.50 2.15 58.30
C ASN A 2 6.17 2.43 56.96
N ASN A 3 6.35 1.37 56.17
CA ASN A 3 6.85 1.46 54.82
C ASN A 3 5.68 1.84 53.89
N GLN A 4 5.32 3.13 53.87
CA GLN A 4 4.43 3.66 52.84
C GLN A 4 5.18 3.61 51.50
N ARG A 5 4.92 2.55 50.72
CA ARG A 5 5.27 2.53 49.30
C ARG A 5 4.55 3.71 48.64
N LEU A 6 5.28 4.78 48.33
CA LEU A 6 4.82 5.79 47.38
C LEU A 6 4.46 5.06 46.09
N ALA A 7 3.18 5.04 45.75
CA ALA A 7 2.73 4.64 44.43
C ALA A 7 3.31 5.65 43.44
N ILE A 8 4.37 5.25 42.72
CA ILE A 8 4.94 6.04 41.64
C ILE A 8 3.82 6.28 40.63
N MET A 9 3.34 7.52 40.53
CA MET A 9 2.34 7.88 39.53
C MET A 9 2.98 7.74 38.15
N LEU A 10 2.63 6.67 37.45
CA LEU A 10 3.01 6.48 36.05
C LEU A 10 2.50 7.67 35.24
N THR A 11 3.38 8.25 34.43
CA THR A 11 3.03 9.26 33.43
C THR A 11 2.02 8.70 32.44
N ASP A 12 1.23 9.55 31.78
CA ASP A 12 0.30 9.09 30.74
C ASP A 12 1.01 8.34 29.60
N HIS A 13 2.26 8.71 29.30
CA HIS A 13 3.10 7.99 28.36
C HIS A 13 3.37 6.55 28.83
N GLU A 14 3.73 6.35 30.10
CA GLU A 14 3.98 5.03 30.68
C GLU A 14 2.71 4.18 30.77
N ARG A 15 1.58 4.78 31.12
CA ARG A 15 0.27 4.10 31.11
C ARG A 15 -0.08 3.62 29.70
N ARG A 16 0.13 4.45 28.67
CA ARG A 16 -0.12 4.08 27.26
C ARG A 16 0.76 2.94 26.75
N LYS A 17 1.91 2.64 27.39
CA LYS A 17 2.73 1.48 27.03
C LYS A 17 1.99 0.14 27.21
N GLN A 18 0.87 0.09 27.94
CA GLN A 18 0.03 -1.11 28.07
C GLN A 18 -0.75 -1.45 26.79
N ILE A 19 -0.93 -0.48 25.90
CA ILE A 19 -1.67 -0.62 24.62
C ILE A 19 -0.76 -1.22 23.53
N SER A 20 0.56 -1.22 23.74
CA SER A 20 1.51 -1.78 22.77
C SER A 20 1.44 -3.31 22.74
N VAL A 21 1.53 -3.88 21.54
CA VAL A 21 1.79 -5.31 21.35
C VAL A 21 3.20 -5.61 21.85
N ARG A 22 3.33 -6.32 22.98
CA ARG A 22 4.63 -6.67 23.59
C ARG A 22 5.07 -8.10 23.36
N GLY A 23 4.14 -9.00 23.01
CA GLY A 23 4.40 -10.40 22.73
C GLY A 23 3.85 -10.80 21.37
N ILE A 24 4.43 -11.84 20.77
CA ILE A 24 3.78 -12.60 19.71
C ILE A 24 3.11 -13.77 20.41
N ALA A 25 1.84 -14.05 20.10
CA ALA A 25 1.18 -15.24 20.59
C ALA A 25 2.02 -16.47 20.19
N GLN A 26 2.58 -17.15 21.19
CA GLN A 26 3.31 -18.40 20.95
C GLN A 26 2.29 -19.54 20.94
N VAL A 27 2.36 -20.35 19.89
CA VAL A 27 1.75 -21.69 19.75
C VAL A 27 0.29 -21.74 20.21
N GLU A 28 -0.60 -21.55 19.25
CA GLU A 28 -2.01 -21.42 19.56
C GLU A 28 -2.67 -22.75 19.82
N ASN A 29 -3.32 -22.82 20.99
CA ASN A 29 -4.27 -23.87 21.28
C ASN A 29 -5.53 -23.63 20.44
N VAL A 30 -5.99 -24.67 19.76
CA VAL A 30 -7.24 -24.79 19.00
C VAL A 30 -8.43 -24.13 19.70
N ALA A 31 -8.53 -24.22 21.02
CA ALA A 31 -9.56 -23.55 21.81
C ALA A 31 -9.59 -22.02 21.64
N ASN A 32 -8.40 -21.38 21.58
CA ASN A 32 -8.29 -19.95 21.38
C ASN A 32 -8.65 -19.54 19.95
N ILE A 33 -8.25 -20.33 18.95
CA ILE A 33 -8.61 -20.09 17.54
C ILE A 33 -10.13 -20.16 17.38
N LYS A 34 -10.79 -21.21 17.91
CA LYS A 34 -12.26 -21.29 17.88
C LYS A 34 -12.92 -20.10 18.56
N LYS A 35 -12.36 -19.63 19.68
CA LYS A 35 -12.87 -18.44 20.39
C LYS A 35 -12.71 -17.17 19.56
N ALA A 36 -11.56 -16.99 18.89
CA ALA A 36 -11.29 -15.85 18.02
C ALA A 36 -12.19 -15.86 16.78
N PHE A 37 -12.32 -17.02 16.12
CA PHE A 37 -13.23 -17.23 14.99
C PHE A 37 -14.67 -16.86 15.36
N ASN A 38 -15.20 -17.44 16.44
CA ASN A 38 -16.56 -17.12 16.89
C ASN A 38 -16.69 -15.65 17.31
N ARG A 39 -15.64 -15.03 17.87
CA ARG A 39 -15.64 -13.59 18.17
C ARG A 39 -15.79 -12.75 16.91
N HIS A 40 -15.07 -13.06 15.84
CA HIS A 40 -15.21 -12.33 14.57
C HIS A 40 -16.56 -12.59 13.91
N LEU A 41 -17.04 -13.83 13.92
CA LEU A 41 -18.36 -14.17 13.39
C LEU A 41 -19.46 -13.36 14.11
N HIS A 42 -19.46 -13.36 15.45
CA HIS A 42 -20.49 -12.70 16.24
C HIS A 42 -20.36 -11.17 16.29
N PHE A 43 -19.15 -10.62 16.40
CA PHE A 43 -18.95 -9.21 16.72
C PHE A 43 -18.32 -8.39 15.60
N SER A 44 -17.63 -9.01 14.64
CA SER A 44 -17.15 -8.31 13.44
C SER A 44 -18.15 -8.41 12.30
N LEU A 45 -18.75 -9.58 12.09
CA LEU A 45 -19.71 -9.82 11.01
C LEU A 45 -21.17 -9.74 11.44
N ILE A 46 -21.44 -9.76 12.75
CA ILE A 46 -22.79 -9.66 13.31
C ILE A 46 -23.67 -10.81 12.80
N LYS A 47 -23.13 -12.02 12.85
CA LYS A 47 -23.77 -13.26 12.41
C LYS A 47 -23.63 -14.32 13.47
N ASP A 48 -24.52 -15.31 13.45
CA ASP A 48 -24.36 -16.57 14.15
C ASP A 48 -24.55 -17.74 13.17
N ARG A 49 -24.31 -18.97 13.63
CA ARG A 49 -24.34 -20.18 12.79
C ARG A 49 -25.65 -20.38 11.99
N ASN A 50 -26.77 -19.83 12.45
CA ASN A 50 -28.07 -20.03 11.82
C ASN A 50 -28.28 -19.12 10.59
N VAL A 51 -27.50 -18.05 10.46
CA VAL A 51 -27.65 -17.03 9.40
C VAL A 51 -26.36 -16.70 8.66
N ALA A 52 -25.24 -17.29 9.08
CA ALA A 52 -23.94 -17.11 8.46
C ALA A 52 -23.87 -17.86 7.12
N THR A 53 -23.36 -17.18 6.11
CA THR A 53 -23.07 -17.73 4.78
C THR A 53 -21.63 -18.25 4.72
N PRO A 54 -21.25 -19.06 3.70
CA PRO A 54 -19.86 -19.45 3.50
C PRO A 54 -18.89 -18.26 3.45
N ARG A 55 -19.32 -17.15 2.83
CA ARG A 55 -18.56 -15.89 2.80
C ARG A 55 -18.34 -15.31 4.20
N ASP A 56 -19.35 -15.35 5.06
CA ASP A 56 -19.20 -14.89 6.44
C ASP A 56 -18.18 -15.75 7.20
N TYR A 57 -18.19 -17.07 7.00
CA TYR A 57 -17.19 -17.96 7.59
C TYR A 57 -15.77 -17.68 7.07
N TYR A 58 -15.60 -17.42 5.77
CA TYR A 58 -14.32 -17.00 5.21
C TYR A 58 -13.82 -15.70 5.84
N PHE A 59 -14.66 -14.65 5.94
CA PHE A 59 -14.24 -13.39 6.55
C PHE A 59 -13.93 -13.53 8.04
N ALA A 60 -14.66 -14.37 8.77
CA ALA A 60 -14.36 -14.67 10.18
C ALA A 60 -12.99 -15.36 10.33
N LEU A 61 -12.67 -16.29 9.43
CA LEU A 61 -11.37 -16.95 9.37
C LEU A 61 -10.26 -15.96 9.00
N ALA A 62 -10.43 -15.16 7.94
CA ALA A 62 -9.45 -14.17 7.50
C ALA A 62 -9.14 -13.16 8.61
N HIS A 63 -10.15 -12.67 9.34
CA HIS A 63 -9.94 -11.80 10.50
C HIS A 63 -9.20 -12.50 11.64
N THR A 64 -9.54 -13.77 11.91
CA THR A 64 -8.81 -14.57 12.91
C THR A 64 -7.33 -14.67 12.57
N VAL A 65 -6.99 -15.08 11.35
CA VAL A 65 -5.59 -15.17 10.87
C VAL A 65 -4.91 -13.79 10.91
N ARG A 66 -5.63 -12.74 10.53
CA ARG A 66 -5.12 -11.38 10.49
C ARG A 66 -4.72 -10.85 11.86
N ASP A 67 -5.40 -11.20 12.94
CA ASP A 67 -4.99 -10.79 14.29
C ASP A 67 -3.56 -11.29 14.61
N HIS A 68 -3.24 -12.51 14.19
CA HIS A 68 -1.91 -13.11 14.33
C HIS A 68 -0.87 -12.46 13.41
N LEU A 69 -1.27 -12.06 12.21
CA LEU A 69 -0.41 -11.32 11.27
C LEU A 69 -0.10 -9.90 11.76
N VAL A 70 -1.13 -9.15 12.18
CA VAL A 70 -1.02 -7.72 12.52
C VAL A 70 -0.19 -7.49 13.78
N SER A 71 -0.27 -8.39 14.77
CA SER A 71 0.59 -8.31 15.97
C SER A 71 2.08 -8.37 15.60
N ARG A 72 2.47 -9.25 14.66
CA ARG A 72 3.84 -9.37 14.13
C ARG A 72 4.24 -8.15 13.28
N TRP A 73 3.31 -7.64 12.47
CA TRP A 73 3.50 -6.41 11.70
C TRP A 73 3.79 -5.21 12.61
N ILE A 74 2.98 -4.97 13.65
CA ILE A 74 3.19 -3.87 14.61
C ILE A 74 4.59 -3.97 15.22
N ARG A 75 5.02 -5.16 15.64
CA ARG A 75 6.37 -5.38 16.20
C ARG A 75 7.49 -5.13 15.18
N THR A 76 7.30 -5.56 13.93
CA THR A 76 8.26 -5.31 12.86
C THR A 76 8.42 -3.81 12.61
N GLN A 77 7.30 -3.08 12.58
CA GLN A 77 7.29 -1.62 12.48
C GLN A 77 8.03 -0.96 13.65
N GLN A 78 7.70 -1.34 14.89
CA GLN A 78 8.40 -0.83 16.08
C GLN A 78 9.91 -1.05 15.99
N TYR A 79 10.33 -2.26 15.61
CA TYR A 79 11.74 -2.60 15.43
C TYR A 79 12.42 -1.75 14.35
N TYR A 80 11.78 -1.54 13.19
CA TYR A 80 12.34 -0.69 12.13
C TYR A 80 12.47 0.77 12.52
N TYR A 81 11.61 1.30 13.38
CA TYR A 81 11.76 2.66 13.88
C TYR A 81 12.78 2.76 15.03
N GLU A 82 12.88 1.72 15.88
CA GLU A 82 13.85 1.70 16.98
C GLU A 82 15.29 1.52 16.48
N LYS A 83 15.52 0.55 15.59
CA LYS A 83 16.86 0.24 15.06
C LYS A 83 17.25 1.11 13.88
N ASP A 84 16.26 1.71 13.23
CA ASP A 84 16.47 2.61 12.11
C ASP A 84 17.43 2.05 11.02
N PRO A 85 17.16 0.84 10.49
CA PRO A 85 17.98 0.26 9.44
C PRO A 85 17.79 1.04 8.13
N LYS A 86 18.72 0.85 7.19
CA LYS A 86 18.46 1.18 5.78
C LYS A 86 17.26 0.37 5.30
N ARG A 87 16.31 1.01 4.60
CA ARG A 87 15.10 0.37 4.08
C ARG A 87 15.12 0.32 2.57
N VAL A 88 14.66 -0.80 2.02
CA VAL A 88 14.45 -1.01 0.59
C VAL A 88 13.01 -0.64 0.24
N TYR A 89 12.83 0.13 -0.83
CA TYR A 89 11.54 0.54 -1.35
C TYR A 89 11.41 0.03 -2.79
N TYR A 90 10.57 -0.97 -3.00
CA TYR A 90 10.34 -1.58 -4.30
C TYR A 90 9.10 -0.98 -4.95
N LEU A 91 9.29 -0.22 -6.03
CA LEU A 91 8.19 0.48 -6.73
C LEU A 91 7.81 -0.31 -7.97
N SER A 92 6.53 -0.69 -8.08
CA SER A 92 6.01 -1.37 -9.26
C SER A 92 4.55 -1.00 -9.50
N LEU A 93 4.16 -0.95 -10.78
CA LEU A 93 2.74 -0.89 -11.16
C LEU A 93 2.02 -2.22 -10.98
N GLU A 94 2.72 -3.33 -10.73
CA GLU A 94 2.09 -4.64 -10.59
C GLU A 94 2.56 -5.38 -9.33
N PHE A 95 1.62 -6.00 -8.63
CA PHE A 95 1.86 -6.99 -7.59
C PHE A 95 0.85 -8.13 -7.75
N TYR A 96 1.26 -9.24 -8.36
CA TYR A 96 0.40 -10.41 -8.51
C TYR A 96 0.49 -11.28 -7.25
N MET A 97 -0.19 -10.84 -6.19
CA MET A 97 -0.13 -11.47 -4.86
C MET A 97 -0.81 -12.84 -4.83
N GLY A 98 -1.92 -12.98 -5.56
CA GLY A 98 -2.82 -14.12 -5.47
C GLY A 98 -3.60 -14.14 -4.15
N ARG A 99 -4.16 -15.29 -3.79
CA ARG A 99 -4.83 -15.54 -2.51
C ARG A 99 -3.87 -15.42 -1.33
N THR A 100 -4.30 -14.74 -0.26
CA THR A 100 -3.44 -14.36 0.88
C THR A 100 -3.59 -15.32 2.07
N LEU A 101 -4.75 -15.97 2.25
CA LEU A 101 -5.07 -16.77 3.43
C LEU A 101 -4.07 -17.90 3.66
N SER A 102 -3.90 -18.79 2.68
CA SER A 102 -3.06 -19.99 2.79
C SER A 102 -1.59 -19.62 3.02
N ASN A 103 -1.08 -18.66 2.23
CA ASN A 103 0.30 -18.18 2.37
C ASN A 103 0.55 -17.58 3.77
N THR A 104 -0.40 -16.80 4.27
CA THR A 104 -0.28 -16.18 5.60
C THR A 104 -0.26 -17.23 6.70
N MET A 105 -1.20 -18.18 6.69
CA MET A 105 -1.28 -19.25 7.70
C MET A 105 0.00 -20.08 7.75
N MET A 106 0.56 -20.41 6.58
CA MET A 106 1.81 -21.14 6.45
C MET A 106 2.99 -20.34 6.99
N ASN A 107 3.14 -19.08 6.57
CA ASN A 107 4.30 -18.24 6.95
C ASN A 107 4.33 -17.92 8.44
N ILE A 108 3.17 -17.67 9.08
CA ILE A 108 3.11 -17.39 10.52
C ILE A 108 2.99 -18.65 11.39
N GLY A 109 2.83 -19.82 10.77
CA GLY A 109 2.84 -21.13 11.43
C GLY A 109 1.59 -21.49 12.22
N VAL A 110 0.40 -21.05 11.76
CA VAL A 110 -0.89 -21.32 12.44
C VAL A 110 -1.76 -22.33 11.71
N GLN A 111 -1.37 -22.77 10.51
CA GLN A 111 -2.18 -23.63 9.64
C GLN A 111 -2.74 -24.86 10.35
N ALA A 112 -1.89 -25.71 10.96
CA ALA A 112 -2.36 -26.94 11.62
C ALA A 112 -3.39 -26.69 12.73
N ALA A 113 -3.23 -25.61 13.52
CA ALA A 113 -4.15 -25.29 14.60
C ALA A 113 -5.49 -24.73 14.08
N ILE A 114 -5.46 -24.04 12.93
CA ILE A 114 -6.66 -23.58 12.23
C ILE A 114 -7.40 -24.75 11.61
N ASP A 115 -6.69 -25.66 10.92
CA ASP A 115 -7.27 -26.85 10.30
C ASP A 115 -8.04 -27.67 11.35
N GLU A 116 -7.42 -27.93 12.52
CA GLU A 116 -8.08 -28.64 13.62
C GLU A 116 -9.26 -27.86 14.21
N ALA A 117 -9.14 -26.53 14.34
CA ALA A 117 -10.21 -25.68 14.87
C ALA A 117 -11.44 -25.67 13.97
N LEU A 118 -11.25 -25.52 12.66
CA LEU A 118 -12.33 -25.51 11.67
C LEU A 118 -12.99 -26.89 11.56
N TYR A 119 -12.19 -27.96 11.58
CA TYR A 119 -12.73 -29.32 11.64
C TYR A 119 -13.65 -29.53 12.85
N GLN A 120 -13.23 -29.08 14.04
CA GLN A 120 -14.06 -29.17 15.25
C GLN A 120 -15.29 -28.25 15.22
N LEU A 121 -15.32 -27.23 14.36
CA LEU A 121 -16.47 -26.37 14.12
C LEU A 121 -17.38 -26.88 13.00
N GLY A 122 -17.00 -27.97 12.32
CA GLY A 122 -17.74 -28.54 11.19
C GLY A 122 -17.59 -27.73 9.90
N LEU A 123 -16.46 -27.05 9.71
CA LEU A 123 -16.15 -26.27 8.51
C LEU A 123 -14.98 -26.89 7.76
N ASP A 124 -15.05 -26.89 6.44
CA ASP A 124 -13.95 -27.28 5.56
C ASP A 124 -13.10 -26.05 5.19
N ILE A 125 -11.80 -26.12 5.44
CA ILE A 125 -10.89 -25.01 5.13
C ILE A 125 -10.68 -24.84 3.63
N GLU A 126 -10.72 -25.92 2.84
CA GLU A 126 -10.52 -25.85 1.39
C GLU A 126 -11.68 -25.08 0.74
N GLU A 127 -12.93 -25.36 1.15
CA GLU A 127 -14.10 -24.61 0.72
C GLU A 127 -13.98 -23.11 1.05
N LEU A 128 -13.44 -22.76 2.22
CA LEU A 128 -13.24 -21.36 2.60
C LEU A 128 -12.09 -20.68 1.84
N GLN A 129 -11.05 -21.42 1.46
CA GLN A 129 -9.95 -20.90 0.66
C GLN A 129 -10.37 -20.60 -0.79
N GLU A 130 -11.31 -21.36 -1.34
CA GLU A 130 -11.86 -21.14 -2.69
C GLU A 130 -12.81 -19.93 -2.76
N ILE A 131 -13.24 -19.38 -1.62
CA ILE A 131 -14.03 -18.14 -1.55
C ILE A 131 -13.15 -16.88 -1.68
N GLU A 132 -11.85 -16.99 -1.38
CA GLU A 132 -10.93 -15.87 -1.49
C GLU A 132 -10.71 -15.50 -2.96
N GLU A 133 -11.08 -14.28 -3.34
CA GLU A 133 -10.76 -13.72 -4.66
C GLU A 133 -9.28 -13.33 -4.73
N ASP A 134 -8.65 -13.56 -5.88
CA ASP A 134 -7.32 -13.08 -6.18
C ASP A 134 -7.29 -11.54 -6.17
N ALA A 135 -6.23 -10.95 -5.62
CA ALA A 135 -6.09 -9.50 -5.64
C ALA A 135 -5.75 -9.01 -7.05
N GLY A 136 -6.67 -8.27 -7.67
CA GLY A 136 -6.51 -7.63 -8.98
C GLY A 136 -5.50 -6.48 -8.98
N LEU A 137 -4.24 -6.78 -8.66
CA LEU A 137 -3.15 -5.81 -8.45
C LEU A 137 -1.97 -6.02 -9.42
N GLY A 138 -2.04 -7.03 -10.28
CA GLY A 138 -1.02 -7.36 -11.27
C GLY A 138 -1.59 -8.27 -12.34
N ASN A 139 -0.82 -8.51 -13.39
CA ASN A 139 -1.21 -9.30 -14.54
C ASN A 139 -0.17 -10.39 -14.83
N GLY A 140 1.08 -9.97 -15.06
CA GLY A 140 2.10 -10.83 -15.65
C GLY A 140 3.22 -11.27 -14.70
N GLY A 141 4.29 -11.77 -15.31
CA GLY A 141 5.52 -12.17 -14.62
C GLY A 141 6.18 -11.01 -13.86
N LEU A 142 6.05 -9.77 -14.33
CA LEU A 142 6.55 -8.57 -13.63
C LEU A 142 5.90 -8.43 -12.25
N GLY A 143 4.57 -8.53 -12.18
CA GLY A 143 3.82 -8.48 -10.94
C GLY A 143 4.08 -9.67 -10.04
N ARG A 144 4.22 -10.88 -10.59
CA ARG A 144 4.52 -12.07 -9.79
C ARG A 144 5.94 -12.04 -9.22
N LEU A 145 6.91 -11.53 -9.97
CA LEU A 145 8.27 -11.28 -9.48
C LEU A 145 8.24 -10.32 -8.29
N ALA A 146 7.52 -9.20 -8.40
CA ALA A 146 7.38 -8.24 -7.31
C ALA A 146 6.76 -8.87 -6.05
N ALA A 147 5.72 -9.70 -6.21
CA ALA A 147 5.10 -10.44 -5.10
C ALA A 147 6.08 -11.43 -4.44
N CYS A 148 6.81 -12.22 -5.23
CA CYS A 148 7.83 -13.15 -4.72
C CYS A 148 8.98 -12.43 -4.00
N PHE A 149 9.39 -11.24 -4.48
CA PHE A 149 10.36 -10.42 -3.78
C PHE A 149 9.86 -9.94 -2.43
N MET A 150 8.60 -9.52 -2.32
CA MET A 150 8.03 -9.10 -1.04
C MET A 150 8.04 -10.22 0.01
N ASP A 151 7.66 -11.44 -0.40
CA ASP A 151 7.77 -12.63 0.46
C ASP A 151 9.23 -12.91 0.86
N SER A 152 10.15 -12.94 -0.12
CA SER A 152 11.58 -13.22 0.13
C SER A 152 12.23 -12.18 1.03
N LEU A 153 11.95 -10.89 0.81
CA LEU A 153 12.46 -9.80 1.63
C LEU A 153 11.99 -9.96 3.09
N ALA A 154 10.72 -10.33 3.29
CA ALA A 154 10.20 -10.58 4.63
C ALA A 154 10.85 -11.82 5.25
N THR A 155 10.97 -12.92 4.51
CA THR A 155 11.59 -14.19 4.96
C THR A 155 13.07 -14.04 5.32
N LEU A 156 13.81 -13.21 4.59
CA LEU A 156 15.22 -12.90 4.88
C LEU A 156 15.40 -11.85 5.98
N GLY A 157 14.31 -11.27 6.51
CA GLY A 157 14.36 -10.23 7.53
C GLY A 157 14.84 -8.87 7.03
N ILE A 158 14.82 -8.65 5.72
CA ILE A 158 15.24 -7.40 5.09
C ILE A 158 14.13 -6.35 5.29
N ALA A 159 14.51 -5.18 5.82
CA ALA A 159 13.58 -4.08 6.04
C ALA A 159 13.12 -3.49 4.71
N ALA A 160 11.89 -3.81 4.30
CA ALA A 160 11.41 -3.45 2.99
C ALA A 160 9.94 -3.02 2.94
N TYR A 161 9.64 -2.22 1.93
CA TYR A 161 8.30 -1.83 1.51
C TYR A 161 8.12 -2.09 0.02
N GLY A 162 6.98 -2.65 -0.34
CA GLY A 162 6.47 -2.60 -1.71
C GLY A 162 5.55 -1.40 -1.85
N TYR A 163 5.64 -0.68 -2.97
CA TYR A 163 4.75 0.43 -3.31
C TYR A 163 4.13 0.21 -4.68
N GLY A 164 2.80 0.29 -4.73
CA GLY A 164 2.02 0.16 -5.96
C GLY A 164 0.71 0.94 -5.92
N LEU A 165 -0.14 0.73 -6.92
CA LEU A 165 -1.49 1.30 -6.98
C LEU A 165 -2.52 0.27 -6.56
N ARG A 166 -3.59 0.74 -5.91
CA ARG A 166 -4.72 -0.10 -5.48
C ARG A 166 -5.80 -0.10 -6.57
N TYR A 167 -5.61 -0.93 -7.60
CA TYR A 167 -6.57 -1.03 -8.72
C TYR A 167 -7.91 -1.60 -8.26
N GLU A 168 -9.00 -0.90 -8.63
CA GLU A 168 -10.37 -1.32 -8.30
C GLU A 168 -10.83 -2.53 -9.10
N TYR A 169 -10.41 -2.64 -10.35
CA TYR A 169 -10.89 -3.62 -11.33
C TYR A 169 -9.80 -4.46 -11.99
N GLY A 170 -8.60 -4.51 -11.41
CA GLY A 170 -7.48 -5.26 -11.96
C GLY A 170 -7.19 -4.89 -13.42
N ILE A 171 -6.94 -5.91 -14.25
CA ILE A 171 -6.86 -5.76 -15.70
C ILE A 171 -8.21 -6.09 -16.36
N PHE A 172 -8.66 -7.34 -16.24
CA PHE A 172 -9.98 -7.85 -16.58
C PHE A 172 -10.11 -9.30 -16.08
N LYS A 173 -11.35 -9.76 -15.88
CA LYS A 173 -11.72 -11.16 -15.73
C LYS A 173 -12.01 -11.77 -17.10
N GLN A 174 -11.26 -12.80 -17.46
CA GLN A 174 -11.44 -13.50 -18.73
C GLN A 174 -12.62 -14.47 -18.65
N LEU A 175 -13.55 -14.34 -19.60
CA LEU A 175 -14.61 -15.31 -19.85
C LEU A 175 -14.47 -15.87 -21.27
N ILE A 176 -14.94 -17.11 -21.47
CA ILE A 176 -15.04 -17.71 -22.81
C ILE A 176 -16.53 -17.82 -23.17
N ARG A 177 -16.95 -17.12 -24.22
CA ARG A 177 -18.32 -17.19 -24.79
C ARG A 177 -18.21 -17.55 -26.26
N ASP A 178 -18.90 -18.62 -26.66
CA ASP A 178 -18.92 -19.12 -28.05
C ASP A 178 -17.53 -19.33 -28.68
N GLY A 179 -16.55 -19.73 -27.86
CA GLY A 179 -15.16 -19.96 -28.28
C GLY A 179 -14.28 -18.71 -28.33
N TRP A 180 -14.79 -17.54 -27.94
CA TRP A 180 -14.06 -16.28 -27.95
C TRP A 180 -13.85 -15.71 -26.55
N GLN A 181 -12.76 -14.98 -26.36
CA GLN A 181 -12.50 -14.20 -25.15
C GLN A 181 -13.50 -13.05 -25.04
N VAL A 182 -14.05 -12.89 -23.84
CA VAL A 182 -14.84 -11.72 -23.41
C VAL A 182 -14.23 -11.22 -22.10
N GLU A 183 -14.05 -9.91 -22.01
CA GLU A 183 -13.42 -9.23 -20.88
C GLU A 183 -14.49 -8.58 -20.01
N GLU A 184 -14.52 -8.93 -18.72
CA GLU A 184 -15.38 -8.28 -17.72
C GLU A 184 -14.53 -7.63 -16.61
N PRO A 185 -15.05 -6.65 -15.86
CA PRO A 185 -14.33 -6.08 -14.72
C PRO A 185 -14.00 -7.12 -13.64
N ASP A 186 -12.81 -7.03 -13.04
CA ASP A 186 -12.44 -7.85 -11.89
C ASP A 186 -12.91 -7.20 -10.57
N ASP A 187 -14.07 -7.65 -10.07
CA ASP A 187 -14.76 -7.09 -8.90
C ASP A 187 -14.19 -7.55 -7.53
N TRP A 188 -12.90 -7.89 -7.42
CA TRP A 188 -12.27 -8.42 -6.20
C TRP A 188 -12.48 -7.53 -4.94
N LEU A 189 -12.67 -6.21 -5.13
CA LEU A 189 -12.91 -5.25 -4.04
C LEU A 189 -14.39 -4.99 -3.74
N ARG A 190 -15.33 -5.56 -4.50
CA ARG A 190 -16.77 -5.27 -4.40
C ARG A 190 -17.30 -5.39 -2.97
N PHE A 191 -16.78 -6.33 -2.20
CA PHE A 191 -17.19 -6.55 -0.82
C PHE A 191 -16.07 -6.34 0.20
N GLY A 192 -15.04 -5.58 -0.18
CA GLY A 192 -13.87 -5.27 0.62
C GLY A 192 -12.83 -6.39 0.67
N ASN A 193 -11.61 -6.02 1.05
CA ASN A 193 -10.49 -6.93 1.24
C ASN A 193 -10.15 -7.03 2.73
N PRO A 194 -10.22 -8.22 3.37
CA PRO A 194 -9.95 -8.35 4.80
C PRO A 194 -8.48 -8.13 5.17
N TRP A 195 -7.54 -8.22 4.21
CA TRP A 195 -6.10 -8.21 4.44
C TRP A 195 -5.47 -6.81 4.48
N GLU A 196 -6.15 -5.81 3.93
CA GLU A 196 -5.65 -4.44 3.87
C GLU A 196 -6.17 -3.56 5.03
N LYS A 197 -5.52 -2.41 5.24
CA LYS A 197 -6.03 -1.36 6.12
C LYS A 197 -5.76 0.02 5.56
N ALA A 198 -6.82 0.79 5.33
CA ALA A 198 -6.72 2.22 4.99
C ALA A 198 -6.04 3.02 6.13
N ARG A 199 -5.20 3.98 5.74
CA ARG A 199 -4.46 4.89 6.63
C ARG A 199 -4.72 6.37 6.28
N PRO A 200 -5.95 6.86 6.48
CA PRO A 200 -6.32 8.25 6.16
C PRO A 200 -5.44 9.30 6.85
N GLU A 201 -4.83 8.96 7.99
CA GLU A 201 -3.90 9.83 8.70
C GLU A 201 -2.57 10.10 7.98
N TYR A 202 -2.29 9.37 6.88
CA TYR A 202 -1.14 9.51 5.99
C TYR A 202 -1.54 9.83 4.55
N MET A 203 -2.73 10.39 4.34
CA MET A 203 -3.15 10.85 3.02
C MET A 203 -2.24 11.98 2.53
N LEU A 204 -1.83 11.94 1.25
CA LEU A 204 -0.87 12.87 0.68
C LEU A 204 -1.47 13.59 -0.54
N PRO A 205 -1.21 14.90 -0.70
CA PRO A 205 -1.55 15.61 -1.92
C PRO A 205 -0.60 15.23 -3.06
N VAL A 206 -1.14 15.07 -4.26
CA VAL A 206 -0.40 14.89 -5.51
C VAL A 206 -0.91 15.92 -6.51
N ASN A 207 -0.03 16.83 -6.90
CA ASN A 207 -0.32 17.86 -7.87
C ASN A 207 -0.12 17.32 -9.29
N MET A 208 -0.94 17.75 -10.24
CA MET A 208 -0.80 17.44 -11.66
C MET A 208 -1.07 18.71 -12.47
N TYR A 209 -0.54 18.81 -13.69
CA TYR A 209 -0.67 19.97 -14.58
C TYR A 209 -0.11 21.26 -13.96
N GLY A 210 -0.61 22.42 -14.41
CA GLY A 210 -0.22 23.73 -13.88
C GLY A 210 1.01 24.28 -14.57
N ASN A 211 1.73 25.16 -13.89
CA ASN A 211 2.88 25.86 -14.47
C ASN A 211 3.92 26.22 -13.40
N VAL A 212 5.16 26.45 -13.85
CA VAL A 212 6.25 26.86 -12.97
C VAL A 212 6.38 28.38 -12.97
N GLU A 213 6.40 28.97 -11.79
CA GLU A 213 6.73 30.38 -11.56
C GLU A 213 8.08 30.49 -10.82
N LYS A 214 8.80 31.59 -11.02
CA LYS A 214 10.03 31.87 -10.26
C LYS A 214 9.79 33.02 -9.28
N ASP A 215 10.25 32.84 -8.04
CA ASP A 215 10.22 33.92 -7.05
C ASP A 215 11.35 34.93 -7.28
N ALA A 216 11.36 36.01 -6.48
CA ALA A 216 12.35 37.09 -6.58
C ALA A 216 13.79 36.62 -6.32
N GLN A 217 13.98 35.47 -5.66
CA GLN A 217 15.27 34.85 -5.40
C GLN A 217 15.66 33.85 -6.49
N GLY A 218 14.80 33.65 -7.50
CA GLY A 218 15.02 32.73 -8.62
C GLY A 218 14.60 31.28 -8.34
N ASN A 219 13.97 30.99 -7.19
CA ASN A 219 13.50 29.64 -6.86
C ASN A 219 12.22 29.32 -7.63
N SER A 220 12.13 28.09 -8.13
CA SER A 220 10.96 27.58 -8.84
C SER A 220 9.83 27.23 -7.86
N ARG A 221 8.59 27.49 -8.26
CA ARG A 221 7.36 27.05 -7.58
C ARG A 221 6.39 26.51 -8.60
N TRP A 222 5.85 25.32 -8.33
CA TRP A 222 4.83 24.71 -9.16
C TRP A 222 3.44 25.10 -8.66
N VAL A 223 2.68 25.81 -9.50
CA VAL A 223 1.42 26.46 -9.15
C VAL A 223 0.32 26.13 -10.17
N ASN A 224 -0.93 26.50 -9.85
CA ASN A 224 -2.12 26.28 -10.69
C ASN A 224 -2.35 24.81 -11.05
N THR A 225 -1.99 23.91 -10.15
CA THR A 225 -2.06 22.47 -10.35
C THR A 225 -3.46 21.92 -10.02
N HIS A 226 -3.84 20.84 -10.68
CA HIS A 226 -4.96 20.01 -10.28
C HIS A 226 -4.52 19.06 -9.14
N LEU A 227 -5.25 19.11 -8.03
CA LEU A 227 -4.92 18.34 -6.84
C LEU A 227 -5.69 17.00 -6.79
N VAL A 228 -4.95 15.91 -6.61
CA VAL A 228 -5.49 14.57 -6.31
C VAL A 228 -4.90 14.10 -4.98
N PHE A 229 -5.67 13.35 -4.18
CA PHE A 229 -5.19 12.78 -2.92
C PHE A 229 -4.84 11.30 -3.06
N ALA A 230 -3.69 10.93 -2.52
CA ALA A 230 -3.25 9.55 -2.39
C ALA A 230 -3.61 8.99 -1.01
N MET A 231 -4.61 8.10 -0.97
CA MET A 231 -5.00 7.36 0.22
C MET A 231 -4.18 6.06 0.32
N PRO A 232 -3.35 5.87 1.36
CA PRO A 232 -2.60 4.64 1.54
C PRO A 232 -3.44 3.51 2.13
N TYR A 233 -3.26 2.32 1.58
CA TYR A 233 -3.74 1.04 2.10
C TYR A 233 -2.53 0.15 2.38
N ASP A 234 -2.38 -0.30 3.63
CA ASP A 234 -1.30 -1.22 4.01
C ASP A 234 -1.80 -2.67 3.98
N THR A 235 -1.08 -3.52 3.25
CA THR A 235 -1.24 -4.99 3.25
C THR A 235 0.02 -5.61 3.85
N PRO A 236 -0.05 -6.23 5.04
CA PRO A 236 1.12 -6.87 5.65
C PRO A 236 1.56 -8.11 4.85
N VAL A 237 2.87 -8.27 4.65
CA VAL A 237 3.45 -9.43 3.94
C VAL A 237 4.33 -10.23 4.91
N PRO A 238 3.89 -11.40 5.39
CA PRO A 238 4.63 -12.18 6.38
C PRO A 238 5.80 -12.94 5.76
N GLY A 239 6.95 -12.94 6.43
CA GLY A 239 8.06 -13.83 6.13
C GLY A 239 7.86 -15.22 6.73
N PHE A 240 8.45 -16.22 6.09
CA PHE A 240 8.33 -17.61 6.52
C PHE A 240 9.03 -17.84 7.87
N ARG A 241 8.25 -18.16 8.90
CA ARG A 241 8.69 -18.64 10.22
C ARG A 241 9.74 -17.78 10.95
N ASN A 242 9.75 -16.47 10.69
CA ASN A 242 10.72 -15.56 11.31
C ASN A 242 10.08 -14.37 12.06
N ASN A 243 8.75 -14.27 12.04
CA ASN A 243 7.95 -13.18 12.62
C ASN A 243 8.16 -11.78 12.05
N VAL A 244 8.95 -11.64 10.98
CA VAL A 244 9.10 -10.39 10.24
C VAL A 244 7.91 -10.26 9.28
N VAL A 245 7.27 -9.09 9.30
CA VAL A 245 6.16 -8.80 8.39
C VAL A 245 6.39 -7.44 7.75
N ASN A 246 6.77 -7.47 6.47
CA ASN A 246 6.95 -6.27 5.66
C ASN A 246 5.59 -5.67 5.26
N THR A 247 5.62 -4.57 4.53
CA THR A 247 4.40 -3.86 4.10
C THR A 247 4.38 -3.71 2.58
N LEU A 248 3.29 -4.15 1.95
CA LEU A 248 2.89 -3.66 0.65
C LEU A 248 1.94 -2.48 0.86
N ARG A 249 2.35 -1.28 0.45
CA ARG A 249 1.53 -0.06 0.52
C ARG A 249 0.99 0.27 -0.85
N LEU A 250 -0.33 0.35 -0.96
CA LEU A 250 -1.03 0.61 -2.20
C LEU A 250 -1.74 1.96 -2.12
N TRP A 251 -1.58 2.78 -3.16
CA TRP A 251 -2.23 4.09 -3.24
C TRP A 251 -3.56 3.98 -3.96
N SER A 252 -4.63 4.51 -3.35
CA SER A 252 -5.92 4.76 -4.01
C SER A 252 -6.05 6.25 -4.28
N ALA A 253 -6.36 6.62 -5.52
CA ALA A 253 -6.65 8.00 -5.87
C ALA A 253 -8.00 8.41 -5.29
N LYS A 254 -8.03 9.59 -4.69
CA LYS A 254 -9.21 10.24 -4.13
C LYS A 254 -9.25 11.67 -4.62
N ALA A 255 -10.43 12.10 -5.02
CA ALA A 255 -10.64 13.49 -5.37
C ALA A 255 -10.59 14.38 -4.13
N GLU A 256 -10.35 15.66 -4.35
CA GLU A 256 -10.59 16.66 -3.31
C GLU A 256 -12.08 16.60 -2.89
N ASN A 257 -12.36 16.73 -1.58
CA ASN A 257 -13.72 16.62 -1.03
C ASN A 257 -14.61 17.82 -1.41
N HIS A 258 -14.91 17.95 -2.70
CA HIS A 258 -15.78 18.98 -3.27
C HIS A 258 -17.00 18.33 -3.92
N PHE A 259 -17.95 17.88 -3.10
CA PHE A 259 -19.27 17.56 -3.64
C PHE A 259 -19.97 18.87 -4.03
N ARG A 260 -20.13 19.11 -5.33
CA ARG A 260 -20.72 20.35 -5.83
C ARG A 260 -22.24 20.30 -5.70
N LEU A 261 -22.75 20.55 -4.49
CA LEU A 261 -24.19 20.55 -4.14
C LEU A 261 -25.04 21.39 -5.09
N LYS A 262 -24.49 22.48 -5.63
CA LYS A 262 -25.20 23.33 -6.59
C LYS A 262 -25.63 22.56 -7.85
N PHE A 263 -24.70 21.88 -8.52
CA PHE A 263 -25.02 21.06 -9.70
C PHE A 263 -26.03 19.97 -9.36
N PHE A 264 -25.88 19.33 -8.19
CA PHE A 264 -26.82 18.32 -7.74
C PHE A 264 -28.24 18.87 -7.53
N ASN A 265 -28.37 20.02 -6.87
CA ASN A 265 -29.66 20.65 -6.61
C ASN A 265 -30.31 21.20 -7.89
N ASP A 266 -29.50 21.58 -8.87
CA ASP A 266 -29.95 22.04 -10.19
C ASP A 266 -30.32 20.86 -11.13
N GLY A 267 -30.19 19.60 -10.65
CA GLY A 267 -30.53 18.38 -11.40
C GLY A 267 -29.41 17.84 -12.30
N ASP A 268 -28.25 18.49 -12.32
CA ASP A 268 -27.06 18.06 -13.07
C ASP A 268 -26.19 17.11 -12.23
N TYR A 269 -26.70 15.90 -12.05
CA TYR A 269 -26.06 14.88 -11.22
C TYR A 269 -24.72 14.39 -11.78
N VAL A 270 -24.53 14.44 -13.09
CA VAL A 270 -23.28 14.00 -13.75
C VAL A 270 -22.17 14.99 -13.44
N GLN A 271 -22.42 16.29 -13.63
CA GLN A 271 -21.43 17.32 -13.36
C GLN A 271 -21.08 17.41 -11.87
N ALA A 272 -22.03 17.09 -10.99
CA ALA A 272 -21.80 17.04 -9.54
C ALA A 272 -20.73 16.01 -9.11
N VAL A 273 -20.45 14.99 -9.93
CA VAL A 273 -19.51 13.90 -9.61
C VAL A 273 -18.37 13.73 -10.62
N MET A 274 -18.31 14.55 -11.67
CA MET A 274 -17.35 14.40 -12.78
C MET A 274 -15.89 14.50 -12.32
N ASP A 275 -15.52 15.58 -11.61
CA ASP A 275 -14.16 15.78 -11.10
C ASP A 275 -13.70 14.61 -10.21
N ARG A 276 -14.64 14.05 -9.44
CA ARG A 276 -14.40 12.90 -8.60
C ARG A 276 -14.04 11.67 -9.41
N ASN A 277 -14.86 11.35 -10.41
CA ASN A 277 -14.61 10.21 -11.28
C ASN A 277 -13.29 10.34 -12.05
N LEU A 278 -12.96 11.53 -12.56
CA LEU A 278 -11.72 11.77 -13.30
C LEU A 278 -10.48 11.54 -12.43
N SER A 279 -10.51 12.00 -11.18
CA SER A 279 -9.40 11.79 -10.23
C SER A 279 -9.27 10.32 -9.82
N GLU A 280 -10.39 9.65 -9.53
CA GLU A 280 -10.40 8.26 -9.09
C GLU A 280 -10.06 7.26 -10.20
N ASN A 281 -10.22 7.63 -11.49
CA ASN A 281 -9.85 6.81 -12.65
C ASN A 281 -8.38 6.35 -12.63
N ILE A 282 -7.48 7.11 -12.00
CA ILE A 282 -6.05 6.78 -11.88
C ILE A 282 -5.88 5.38 -11.29
N THR A 283 -6.70 4.97 -10.32
CA THR A 283 -6.56 3.67 -9.66
C THR A 283 -7.70 2.72 -9.98
N ARG A 284 -8.36 2.85 -11.14
CA ARG A 284 -9.42 1.91 -11.54
C ARG A 284 -8.90 0.65 -12.19
N VAL A 285 -8.12 0.79 -13.27
CA VAL A 285 -7.69 -0.35 -14.12
C VAL A 285 -6.18 -0.31 -14.33
N LEU A 286 -5.55 -1.47 -14.32
CA LEU A 286 -4.15 -1.69 -14.65
C LEU A 286 -3.96 -1.63 -16.18
N TYR A 287 -2.96 -0.86 -16.63
CA TYR A 287 -2.63 -0.68 -18.05
C TYR A 287 -3.85 -0.26 -18.92
N PRO A 288 -4.42 0.93 -18.67
CA PRO A 288 -5.49 1.45 -19.52
C PRO A 288 -5.00 1.56 -20.97
N ASN A 289 -5.91 1.32 -21.92
CA ASN A 289 -5.64 1.40 -23.35
C ASN A 289 -5.08 2.78 -23.72
N ASP A 290 -3.87 2.81 -24.27
CA ASP A 290 -3.09 4.01 -24.57
C ASP A 290 -2.94 4.26 -26.09
N ASN A 291 -3.81 3.66 -26.90
CA ASN A 291 -3.88 3.95 -28.33
C ASN A 291 -4.41 5.37 -28.63
N ILE A 292 -5.12 5.96 -27.67
CA ILE A 292 -5.65 7.32 -27.72
C ILE A 292 -4.91 8.23 -26.73
N PHE A 293 -4.99 9.54 -26.94
CA PHE A 293 -4.25 10.52 -26.14
C PHE A 293 -4.65 10.47 -24.66
N GLU A 294 -5.94 10.39 -24.37
CA GLU A 294 -6.52 10.31 -23.03
C GLU A 294 -6.00 9.09 -22.26
N GLY A 295 -5.79 7.98 -22.98
CA GLY A 295 -5.21 6.76 -22.44
C GLY A 295 -3.73 6.91 -22.08
N LYS A 296 -2.94 7.54 -22.96
CA LYS A 296 -1.53 7.88 -22.69
C LYS A 296 -1.40 8.80 -21.48
N GLU A 297 -2.24 9.83 -21.43
CA GLU A 297 -2.28 10.76 -20.30
C GLU A 297 -2.65 10.04 -19.00
N LEU A 298 -3.65 9.17 -19.00
CA LEU A 298 -4.03 8.39 -17.81
C LEU A 298 -2.90 7.46 -17.36
N ARG A 299 -2.21 6.79 -18.28
CA ARG A 299 -1.07 5.92 -17.98
C ARG A 299 0.10 6.71 -17.37
N LEU A 300 0.38 7.91 -17.89
CA LEU A 300 1.40 8.78 -17.31
C LEU A 300 1.00 9.32 -15.92
N LYS A 301 -0.29 9.68 -15.73
CA LYS A 301 -0.84 10.03 -14.40
C LYS A 301 -0.68 8.90 -13.40
N GLN A 302 -0.91 7.64 -13.79
CA GLN A 302 -0.70 6.48 -12.92
C GLN A 302 0.75 6.39 -12.44
N GLN A 303 1.70 6.50 -13.37
CA GLN A 303 3.13 6.46 -13.07
C GLN A 303 3.54 7.61 -12.14
N TYR A 304 3.16 8.85 -12.49
CA TYR A 304 3.48 10.02 -11.68
C TYR A 304 2.84 9.96 -10.29
N PHE A 305 1.55 9.58 -10.22
CA PHE A 305 0.82 9.44 -8.97
C PHE A 305 1.46 8.42 -8.03
N LEU A 306 1.88 7.26 -8.55
CA LEU A 306 2.61 6.26 -7.78
C LEU A 306 3.89 6.86 -7.18
N VAL A 307 4.74 7.50 -7.98
CA VAL A 307 6.04 7.97 -7.51
C VAL A 307 5.93 9.20 -6.60
N ALA A 308 5.06 10.16 -6.92
CA ALA A 308 4.89 11.38 -6.14
C ALA A 308 4.36 11.07 -4.73
N ALA A 309 3.36 10.21 -4.60
CA ALA A 309 2.86 9.78 -3.29
C ALA A 309 3.91 8.98 -2.51
N THR A 310 4.59 8.06 -3.20
CA THR A 310 5.60 7.18 -2.58
C THR A 310 6.81 7.96 -2.06
N LEU A 311 7.37 8.88 -2.86
CA LEU A 311 8.55 9.65 -2.48
C LEU A 311 8.25 10.60 -1.32
N GLN A 312 7.09 11.23 -1.31
CA GLN A 312 6.63 12.02 -0.16
C GLN A 312 6.54 11.16 1.12
N ASP A 313 6.01 9.93 1.04
CA ASP A 313 5.95 9.04 2.21
C ASP A 313 7.35 8.55 2.67
N ILE A 314 8.26 8.29 1.73
CA ILE A 314 9.65 7.91 2.02
C ILE A 314 10.39 9.07 2.73
N ILE A 315 10.28 10.29 2.21
CA ILE A 315 10.87 11.49 2.82
C ILE A 315 10.30 11.71 4.22
N ARG A 316 8.98 11.62 4.38
CA ARG A 316 8.32 11.70 5.69
C ARG A 316 8.89 10.68 6.68
N ARG A 317 9.05 9.42 6.27
CA ARG A 317 9.63 8.35 7.10
C ARG A 317 11.11 8.58 7.41
N PHE A 318 11.87 9.15 6.49
CA PHE A 318 13.26 9.53 6.72
C PHE A 318 13.37 10.65 7.77
N LYS A 319 12.54 11.68 7.66
CA LYS A 319 12.49 12.82 8.58
C LYS A 319 12.00 12.40 9.98
N SER A 320 10.95 11.59 10.05
CA SER A 320 10.32 11.11 11.30
C SER A 320 10.85 9.73 11.71
N SER A 321 12.11 9.64 12.14
CA SER A 321 12.76 8.36 12.47
C SER A 321 12.31 7.71 13.78
N LYS A 322 11.60 8.42 14.66
CA LYS A 322 11.12 7.90 15.95
C LYS A 322 9.68 7.40 15.85
N TYR A 323 9.45 6.18 16.35
CA TYR A 323 8.12 5.55 16.31
C TYR A 323 7.05 6.43 16.97
N GLY A 324 5.94 6.65 16.27
CA GLY A 324 4.81 7.45 16.77
C GLY A 324 5.08 8.96 16.89
N CYS A 325 6.26 9.44 16.47
CA CYS A 325 6.58 10.86 16.40
C CYS A 325 6.33 11.38 14.98
N ARG A 326 5.81 12.61 14.87
CA ARG A 326 5.70 13.33 13.59
C ARG A 326 6.70 14.48 13.47
N ASP A 327 7.50 14.71 14.52
CA ASP A 327 8.52 15.74 14.52
C ASP A 327 9.65 15.36 13.56
N THR A 328 10.21 16.38 12.92
CA THR A 328 11.38 16.20 12.06
C THR A 328 12.61 15.98 12.94
N ILE A 329 13.18 14.78 12.86
CA ILE A 329 14.39 14.37 13.59
C ILE A 329 15.61 14.45 12.68
N ARG A 330 15.48 14.01 11.43
CA ARG A 330 16.49 14.23 10.39
C ARG A 330 16.07 15.38 9.50
N ALA A 331 16.74 16.52 9.65
CA ALA A 331 16.61 17.64 8.73
C ALA A 331 17.65 17.59 7.59
N ASN A 332 18.79 16.92 7.81
CA ASN A 332 19.84 16.80 6.80
C ASN A 332 19.66 15.52 5.96
N PHE A 333 19.67 15.68 4.64
CA PHE A 333 19.55 14.62 3.64
C PHE A 333 20.88 14.01 3.18
N ASP A 334 22.03 14.42 3.72
CA ASP A 334 23.35 13.83 3.42
C ASP A 334 23.38 12.31 3.64
N THR A 335 22.65 11.85 4.66
CA THR A 335 22.53 10.42 5.03
C THR A 335 21.30 9.74 4.40
N PHE A 336 20.59 10.41 3.49
CA PHE A 336 19.41 9.85 2.82
C PHE A 336 19.74 8.53 2.09
N PRO A 337 20.82 8.44 1.28
CA PRO A 337 21.17 7.18 0.62
C PRO A 337 21.63 6.08 1.59
N ASP A 338 22.05 6.41 2.80
CA ASP A 338 22.43 5.43 3.82
C ASP A 338 21.20 4.81 4.51
N LYS A 339 20.03 5.44 4.35
CA LYS A 339 18.78 5.02 4.99
C LYS A 339 17.70 4.59 3.99
N VAL A 340 17.85 4.97 2.72
CA VAL A 340 16.85 4.76 1.66
C VAL A 340 17.53 4.11 0.46
N ALA A 341 16.96 3.00 -0.03
CA ALA A 341 17.27 2.42 -1.33
C ALA A 341 15.95 2.25 -2.10
N ILE A 342 15.88 2.77 -3.33
CA ILE A 342 14.67 2.71 -4.15
C ILE A 342 14.94 1.89 -5.41
N GLN A 343 14.19 0.81 -5.60
CA GLN A 343 14.25 -0.03 -6.78
C GLN A 343 13.11 0.33 -7.73
N LEU A 344 13.49 0.70 -8.95
CA LEU A 344 12.58 0.96 -10.07
C LEU A 344 12.35 -0.35 -10.83
N ASN A 345 11.14 -0.90 -10.72
CA ASN A 345 10.75 -2.11 -11.43
C ASN A 345 10.24 -1.78 -12.84
N ASP A 346 11.10 -2.00 -13.84
CA ASP A 346 10.95 -1.48 -15.20
C ASP A 346 10.93 0.06 -15.28
N THR A 347 10.56 0.59 -16.44
CA THR A 347 10.57 2.01 -16.80
C THR A 347 9.42 2.80 -16.18
N HIS A 348 8.34 2.14 -15.75
CA HIS A 348 7.14 2.80 -15.23
C HIS A 348 7.39 3.80 -14.08
N PRO A 349 8.19 3.48 -13.04
CA PRO A 349 8.46 4.43 -11.96
C PRO A 349 9.64 5.39 -12.25
N SER A 350 10.15 5.46 -13.49
CA SER A 350 11.34 6.26 -13.83
C SER A 350 11.17 7.77 -13.62
N ILE A 351 9.96 8.30 -13.77
CA ILE A 351 9.62 9.69 -13.46
C ILE A 351 9.80 10.02 -11.96
N GLY A 352 10.01 9.01 -11.10
CA GLY A 352 10.40 9.21 -9.71
C GLY A 352 11.77 9.85 -9.54
N ILE A 353 12.68 9.73 -10.52
CA ILE A 353 14.00 10.38 -10.48
C ILE A 353 13.85 11.91 -10.48
N PRO A 354 13.23 12.55 -11.50
CA PRO A 354 13.02 13.99 -11.48
C PRO A 354 12.11 14.44 -10.34
N GLU A 355 11.11 13.65 -9.93
CA GLU A 355 10.25 14.01 -8.79
C GLU A 355 11.03 14.06 -7.46
N LEU A 356 11.96 13.14 -7.21
CA LEU A 356 12.80 13.23 -6.01
C LEU A 356 13.69 14.46 -6.05
N ILE A 357 14.26 14.81 -7.22
CA ILE A 357 15.03 16.05 -7.37
C ILE A 357 14.15 17.26 -7.06
N ARG A 358 12.94 17.33 -7.63
CA ARG A 358 12.00 18.42 -7.39
C ARG A 358 11.66 18.56 -5.90
N LEU A 359 11.37 17.45 -5.21
CA LEU A 359 11.10 17.46 -3.76
C LEU A 359 12.32 17.96 -2.96
N LEU A 360 13.52 17.48 -3.28
CA LEU A 360 14.73 17.89 -2.57
C LEU A 360 15.07 19.37 -2.82
N VAL A 361 14.88 19.87 -4.04
CA VAL A 361 15.22 21.25 -4.43
C VAL A 361 14.12 22.22 -4.01
N ASP A 362 12.92 22.05 -4.53
CA ASP A 362 11.84 23.05 -4.39
C ASP A 362 11.20 23.03 -3.00
N VAL A 363 11.17 21.86 -2.33
CA VAL A 363 10.52 21.70 -1.03
C VAL A 363 11.52 21.70 0.12
N GLU A 364 12.63 20.96 -0.01
CA GLU A 364 13.64 20.85 1.06
C GLU A 364 14.81 21.84 0.92
N GLY A 365 14.86 22.64 -0.15
CA GLY A 365 15.84 23.72 -0.32
C GLY A 365 17.28 23.26 -0.59
N ILE A 366 17.46 22.04 -1.11
CA ILE A 366 18.77 21.45 -1.41
C ILE A 366 19.21 21.93 -2.81
N THR A 367 20.51 22.21 -2.99
CA THR A 367 21.01 22.57 -4.33
C THR A 367 20.85 21.41 -5.31
N PHE A 368 20.64 21.73 -6.59
CA PHE A 368 20.44 20.73 -7.63
C PHE A 368 21.57 19.70 -7.68
N GLU A 369 22.83 20.13 -7.61
CA GLU A 369 24.00 19.24 -7.67
C GLU A 369 23.97 18.22 -6.54
N LYS A 370 23.60 18.66 -5.33
CA LYS A 370 23.51 17.80 -4.15
C LYS A 370 22.31 16.85 -4.26
N ALA A 371 21.15 17.35 -4.67
CA ALA A 371 19.96 16.54 -4.90
C ALA A 371 20.20 15.44 -5.95
N PHE A 372 20.89 15.78 -7.04
CA PHE A 372 21.29 14.83 -8.08
C PHE A 372 22.21 13.72 -7.54
N GLN A 373 23.24 14.07 -6.76
CA GLN A 373 24.13 13.08 -6.15
C GLN A 373 23.40 12.16 -5.15
N ILE A 374 22.42 12.68 -4.41
CA ILE A 374 21.56 11.87 -3.55
C ILE A 374 20.76 10.89 -4.41
N CYS A 375 20.12 11.35 -5.50
CA CYS A 375 19.33 10.50 -6.39
C CYS A 375 20.17 9.36 -6.99
N VAL A 376 21.36 9.65 -7.50
CA VAL A 376 22.29 8.66 -8.07
C VAL A 376 22.62 7.54 -7.07
N LYS A 377 22.76 7.87 -5.78
CA LYS A 377 23.07 6.87 -4.74
C LYS A 377 21.84 6.16 -4.16
N THR A 378 20.64 6.67 -4.43
CA THR A 378 19.39 6.17 -3.85
C THR A 378 18.66 5.22 -4.80
N PHE A 379 18.63 5.54 -6.10
CA PHE A 379 17.90 4.76 -7.09
C PHE A 379 18.74 3.65 -7.71
N ALA A 380 18.08 2.53 -7.98
CA ALA A 380 18.54 1.46 -8.86
C ALA A 380 17.41 1.05 -9.81
N TYR A 381 17.76 0.53 -10.98
CA TYR A 381 16.82 0.20 -12.05
C TYR A 381 16.97 -1.26 -12.47
N THR A 382 15.84 -1.93 -12.68
CA THR A 382 15.78 -3.27 -13.28
C THR A 382 15.00 -3.21 -14.58
N ASN A 383 15.63 -3.60 -15.67
CA ASN A 383 15.00 -3.78 -16.96
C ASN A 383 14.51 -5.23 -17.13
N HIS A 384 13.33 -5.40 -17.72
CA HIS A 384 12.76 -6.73 -18.05
C HIS A 384 12.53 -6.91 -19.56
N THR A 385 13.01 -5.97 -20.39
CA THR A 385 12.64 -5.86 -21.80
C THR A 385 13.88 -5.90 -22.69
N LEU A 386 13.94 -6.90 -23.58
CA LEU A 386 15.02 -7.03 -24.55
C LEU A 386 14.84 -6.16 -25.79
N LEU A 387 13.60 -5.87 -26.18
CA LEU A 387 13.26 -5.15 -27.40
C LEU A 387 13.29 -3.63 -27.17
N PRO A 388 14.14 -2.86 -27.88
CA PRO A 388 14.23 -1.41 -27.72
C PRO A 388 12.90 -0.67 -27.95
N GLU A 389 12.01 -1.24 -28.75
CA GLU A 389 10.68 -0.68 -29.08
C GLU A 389 9.70 -0.77 -27.91
N ALA A 390 9.94 -1.67 -26.95
CA ALA A 390 9.12 -1.83 -25.76
C ALA A 390 9.62 -0.99 -24.56
N LEU A 391 10.70 -0.21 -24.74
CA LEU A 391 11.07 0.83 -23.78
C LEU A 391 10.13 2.02 -23.91
N GLU A 392 9.52 2.42 -22.79
CA GLU A 392 8.53 3.50 -22.78
C GLU A 392 9.11 4.82 -23.33
N ARG A 393 8.34 5.46 -24.21
CA ARG A 393 8.63 6.78 -24.77
C ARG A 393 7.39 7.65 -24.65
N TRP A 394 7.59 8.85 -24.17
CA TRP A 394 6.52 9.82 -23.97
C TRP A 394 6.73 11.04 -24.87
N PRO A 395 5.68 11.57 -25.51
CA PRO A 395 5.76 12.86 -26.18
C PRO A 395 6.19 13.95 -25.19
N VAL A 396 7.16 14.77 -25.57
CA VAL A 396 7.63 15.89 -24.73
C VAL A 396 6.46 16.81 -24.35
N SER A 397 5.59 17.11 -25.30
CA SER A 397 4.40 17.93 -25.08
C SER A 397 3.42 17.34 -24.06
N LEU A 398 3.40 16.02 -23.87
CA LEU A 398 2.57 15.38 -22.84
C LEU A 398 3.19 15.57 -21.45
N ILE A 399 4.52 15.39 -21.35
CA ILE A 399 5.25 15.61 -20.09
C ILE A 399 5.25 17.09 -19.70
N GLU A 400 5.41 18.03 -20.65
CA GLU A 400 5.41 19.46 -20.36
C GLU A 400 4.07 19.97 -19.82
N ASN A 401 2.98 19.30 -20.20
CA ASN A 401 1.63 19.72 -19.86
C ASN A 401 1.13 19.16 -18.52
N MET A 402 1.72 18.05 -18.05
CA MET A 402 1.32 17.31 -16.85
C MET A 402 2.29 17.55 -15.70
#